data_AF-A0A8I2K3K1-F1
#
_entry.id   AF-A0A8I2K3K1-F1
#
_cell.length_a   1.000
_cell.length_b   1.000
_cell.length_c   1.000
_cell.angle_alpha   90.00
_cell.angle_beta   90.00
_cell.angle_gamma   90.00
#
_symmetry.space_group_name_H-M   'P 1'
#
loop_
_entity.id
_entity.type
_entity.pdbx_description
1 polymer ?
#
loop_
_entity_poly.entity_id
_entity_poly.type
_entity_poly.pdbx_seq_one_letter_code
_entity_poly.pdbx_strand_id
1 'polypeptide(L)' 'MWNDPIVEEVRKARREIANECGNDIHKLAKMIRKKEKERKKQGWKFVNLSQKAKKGGRRKIQQKKSFSTESPLLSDG' A
#
# COMPACT_ATOMS: atom_id res chain seq x y z
N MET A 1 7.92 10.74 18.61
CA MET A 1 6.90 9.67 18.65
C MET A 1 5.60 10.32 19.11
N TRP A 2 4.55 10.34 18.29
CA TRP A 2 3.28 10.97 18.66
C TRP A 2 2.51 10.03 19.60
N ASN A 3 2.35 10.44 20.86
CA ASN A 3 1.58 9.73 21.88
C ASN A 3 0.10 10.14 21.80
N ASP A 4 -0.49 9.93 20.62
CA ASP A 4 -1.90 10.21 20.41
C ASP A 4 -2.72 9.05 21.02
N PRO A 5 -3.67 9.32 21.94
CA PRO A 5 -4.53 8.31 22.54
C PRO A 5 -5.22 7.41 21.49
N ILE A 6 -5.64 7.99 20.37
CA ILE A 6 -6.31 7.27 19.28
C ILE A 6 -5.35 6.27 18.64
N VAL A 7 -4.09 6.66 18.44
CA VAL A 7 -3.07 5.80 17.83
C VAL A 7 -2.74 4.63 18.75
N GLU A 8 -2.67 4.84 20.06
CA GLU A 8 -2.43 3.77 21.03
C GLU A 8 -3.58 2.76 21.08
N GLU A 9 -4.84 3.22 21.02
CA GLU A 9 -6.00 2.34 20.91
C GLU A 9 -5.96 1.49 19.63
N VAL A 10 -5.65 2.11 18.49
CA VAL A 10 -5.52 1.40 17.21
C VAL A 10 -4.39 0.36 17.28
N ARG A 11 -3.25 0.70 17.89
CA ARG A 11 -2.14 -0.23 18.10
C ARG A 11 -2.52 -1.38 19.01
N LYS A 12 -3.28 -1.11 20.08
CA LYS A 12 -3.79 -2.13 21.00
C LYS A 12 -4.72 -3.10 20.25
N ALA A 13 -5.72 -2.59 19.54
CA ALA A 13 -6.62 -3.41 18.73
C ALA A 13 -5.87 -4.24 17.68
N ARG A 14 -4.82 -3.66 17.07
CA ARG A 14 -3.97 -4.39 16.12
C ARG A 14 -3.24 -5.57 16.78
N ARG A 15 -2.67 -5.38 17.97
CA ARG A 15 -1.97 -6.43 18.72
C ARG A 15 -2.93 -7.55 19.13
N GLU A 16 -4.13 -7.20 19.59
CA GLU A 16 -5.17 -8.18 19.95
C GLU A 16 -5.56 -9.05 18.75
N ILE A 17 -5.87 -8.44 17.61
CA ILE A 17 -6.20 -9.16 16.36
C ILE A 17 -5.05 -10.04 15.89
N ALA A 18 -3.81 -9.54 15.99
CA ALA A 18 -2.63 -10.28 15.59
C ALA A 18 -2.41 -11.52 16.49
N ASN A 19 -2.59 -11.36 17.81
CA ASN A 19 -2.49 -12.45 18.78
C ASN A 19 -3.59 -13.50 18.58
N GLU A 20 -4.84 -13.08 18.37
CA GLU A 20 -5.96 -13.98 18.04
C GLU A 20 -5.67 -14.83 16.79
N CYS A 21 -4.99 -14.25 15.80
CA CYS A 21 -4.60 -14.95 14.58
C CYS A 21 -3.25 -15.67 14.70
N GLY A 22 -2.56 -15.59 15.83
CA GLY A 22 -1.22 -16.16 16.00
C GLY A 22 -0.20 -15.60 15.01
N ASN A 23 -0.31 -14.31 14.67
CA ASN A 23 0.51 -13.63 13.65
C ASN A 23 0.47 -14.28 12.25
N ASP A 24 -0.53 -15.12 11.97
CA ASP A 24 -0.70 -15.78 10.68
C ASP A 24 -1.59 -14.91 9.76
N ILE A 25 -0.98 -14.45 8.67
CA ILE A 25 -1.64 -13.60 7.68
C ILE A 25 -2.82 -14.30 6.98
N HIS A 26 -2.76 -15.62 6.82
CA HIS A 26 -3.85 -16.36 6.18
C HIS A 26 -5.07 -16.46 7.11
N LYS A 27 -4.84 -16.65 8.42
CA LYS A 27 -5.92 -16.61 9.42
C LYS A 27 -6.55 -15.24 9.51
N LEU A 28 -5.73 -14.19 9.51
CA LEU A 28 -6.21 -12.81 9.47
C LEU A 28 -7.09 -12.55 8.23
N ALA A 29 -6.64 -12.95 7.04
CA ALA A 29 -7.39 -12.80 5.81
C ALA A 29 -8.73 -13.57 5.86
N LYS A 30 -8.73 -14.80 6.42
CA LYS A 30 -9.95 -15.60 6.61
C LYS A 30 -10.93 -14.92 7.57
N MET A 31 -10.44 -14.37 8.67
CA MET A 31 -11.24 -13.64 9.65
C MET A 31 -11.89 -12.39 9.03
N ILE A 32 -11.10 -11.59 8.30
CA ILE A 32 -11.59 -10.38 7.61
C ILE A 32 -12.70 -10.75 6.62
N ARG A 33 -12.49 -11.78 5.78
CA ARG A 33 -13.51 -12.26 4.82
C ARG A 33 -14.79 -12.73 5.51
N LYS A 34 -14.70 -13.34 6.70
CA LYS A 34 -15.88 -13.77 7.47
C LYS A 34 -16.67 -12.55 7.96
N LYS A 35 -15.98 -11.58 8.58
CA LYS A 35 -16.59 -10.32 9.06
C LYS A 35 -17.20 -9.51 7.91
N GLU A 36 -16.55 -9.49 6.75
CA GLU A 36 -17.07 -8.84 5.54
C GLU A 36 -18.43 -9.46 5.11
N LYS A 37 -18.51 -10.80 5.06
CA LYS A 37 -19.77 -11.50 4.73
C LYS A 37 -20.87 -11.18 5.73
N GLU A 38 -20.55 -11.15 7.02
CA GLU A 38 -21.51 -10.81 8.08
C GLU A 38 -22.02 -9.37 7.95
N ARG A 39 -21.13 -8.40 7.73
CA ARG A 39 -21.52 -7.00 7.51
C ARG A 39 -22.31 -6.81 6.23
N LYS A 40 -22.00 -7.55 5.18
CA LYS A 40 -22.78 -7.55 3.94
C LYS A 40 -24.22 -8.03 4.18
N LYS A 41 -24.42 -9.05 5.03
CA LYS A 41 -25.76 -9.49 5.46
C LYS A 41 -26.50 -8.41 6.27
N GLN A 42 -25.76 -7.60 7.04
CA GLN A 42 -26.31 -6.45 7.77
C GLN A 42 -26.59 -5.23 6.87
N GLY A 43 -26.40 -5.35 5.54
CA GLY A 43 -26.69 -4.26 4.60
C GLY A 43 -25.56 -3.25 4.41
N TRP A 44 -24.34 -3.50 4.92
CA TRP A 44 -23.19 -2.62 4.70
C TRP A 44 -22.80 -2.61 3.21
N LYS A 45 -22.65 -1.40 2.65
CA LYS A 45 -22.19 -1.18 1.28
C LYS A 45 -20.66 -1.10 1.24
N PHE A 46 -20.03 -1.92 0.40
CA PHE A 46 -18.59 -1.91 0.19
C PHE A 46 -18.25 -1.22 -1.14
N VAL A 47 -17.32 -0.26 -1.10
CA VAL A 47 -16.90 0.50 -2.28
C VAL A 47 -15.74 -0.21 -2.97
N ASN A 48 -15.94 -0.67 -4.21
CA ASN A 48 -14.88 -1.26 -5.02
C ASN A 48 -14.09 -0.17 -5.77
N LEU A 49 -12.98 0.27 -5.17
CA LEU A 49 -12.11 1.30 -5.76
C LEU A 49 -11.25 0.80 -6.93
N SER A 50 -11.14 -0.51 -7.12
CA SER A 50 -10.35 -1.14 -8.19
C SER A 50 -10.77 -0.70 -9.61
N GLN A 51 -12.05 -0.35 -9.82
CA GLN A 51 -12.56 0.00 -11.15
C GLN A 51 -12.13 1.41 -11.63
N LYS A 52 -11.69 2.31 -10.73
CA LYS A 52 -11.32 3.69 -11.11
C LYS A 52 -9.89 3.83 -11.67
N ALA A 53 -9.02 2.84 -11.48
CA ALA A 53 -7.61 2.94 -11.89
C ALA A 53 -7.39 2.89 -13.43
N LYS A 54 -8.39 2.47 -14.22
CA LYS A 54 -8.23 2.33 -15.69
C LYS A 54 -8.42 3.62 -16.50
N LYS A 55 -8.90 4.72 -15.91
CA LYS A 55 -9.16 5.99 -16.64
C LYS A 55 -8.01 7.01 -16.60
N GLY A 56 -6.94 6.76 -15.83
CA GLY A 56 -5.76 7.63 -15.77
C GLY A 56 -4.64 7.12 -16.67
N GLY A 57 -4.62 7.56 -17.93
CA GLY A 57 -3.56 7.22 -18.89
C GLY A 57 -2.17 7.52 -18.34
N ARG A 58 -1.30 6.49 -18.33
CA ARG A 58 0.12 6.59 -18.00
C ARG A 58 0.80 7.46 -19.06
N ARG A 59 1.02 8.75 -18.77
CA ARG A 59 1.88 9.60 -19.61
C ARG A 59 3.28 8.98 -19.60
N LYS A 60 3.75 8.50 -20.76
CA LYS A 60 5.14 8.08 -20.95
C LYS A 60 6.01 9.33 -20.80
N ILE A 61 6.78 9.40 -19.72
CA ILE A 61 7.86 10.37 -19.60
C ILE A 61 8.94 9.92 -20.59
N GLN A 62 9.09 10.64 -21.70
CA GLN A 62 10.24 10.49 -22.60
C GLN A 62 11.47 10.93 -21.81
N GLN A 63 12.31 9.97 -21.43
CA GLN A 63 13.67 10.27 -20.98
C GLN A 63 14.43 10.83 -22.18
N LYS A 64 14.58 12.17 -22.25
CA LYS A 64 15.59 12.79 -23.10
C LYS A 64 16.95 12.34 -22.56
N LYS A 65 17.63 11.45 -23.29
CA LYS A 65 19.05 11.18 -23.15
C LYS A 65 19.79 12.48 -23.51
N SER A 66 20.28 13.19 -22.51
CA SER A 66 21.29 14.22 -22.69
C SER A 66 22.34 13.99 -21.62
N PHE A 67 23.52 13.54 -22.06
CA PHE A 67 24.88 13.79 -21.55
C PHE A 67 25.77 12.68 -22.08
N SER A 68 26.30 12.83 -23.30
CA SER A 68 27.59 12.21 -23.64
C SER A 68 28.66 13.25 -23.33
N THR A 69 29.39 13.03 -22.26
CA THR A 69 30.61 13.76 -21.93
C THR A 69 31.72 13.25 -22.84
N GLU A 70 31.93 13.91 -23.98
CA GLU A 70 33.21 13.81 -24.67
C GLU A 70 34.15 14.83 -24.02
N SER A 71 34.99 14.35 -23.12
CA SER A 71 36.15 15.09 -22.62
C SER A 71 37.31 14.88 -23.60
N PRO A 72 37.91 15.94 -24.18
CA PRO A 72 39.10 15.81 -25.01
C PRO A 72 40.29 15.41 -24.13
N LEU A 73 40.91 14.27 -24.44
CA LEU A 73 42.19 13.88 -23.87
C LEU A 73 43.27 14.83 -24.41
N LEU A 74 43.72 15.76 -23.57
CA LEU A 74 45.05 16.35 -23.69
C LEU A 74 46.04 15.31 -23.16
N SER A 75 46.70 14.60 -24.07
CA SER A 75 47.90 13.84 -23.76
C SER A 75 49.09 14.72 -24.13
N ASP A 76 49.74 15.26 -23.11
CA ASP A 76 51.07 15.84 -23.22
C ASP A 76 52.05 14.75 -23.69
N GLY A 77 52.85 15.08 -24.69
CA GLY A 77 53.96 14.29 -25.24
C GLY A 77 54.93 15.20 -25.97
#